data_AF-A0A2V5YV94-F1
#
_entry.id   AF-A0A2V5YV94-F1
#
_cell.length_a   1.000
_cell.length_b   1.000
_cell.length_c   1.000
_cell.angle_alpha   90.00
_cell.angle_beta   90.00
_cell.angle_gamma   90.00
#
_symmetry.space_group_name_H-M   'P 1'
#
loop_
_entity.id
_entity.type
_entity.pdbx_description
1 polymer ?
#
loop_
_entity_poly.entity_id
_entity_poly.type
_entity_poly.pdbx_seq_one_letter_code
_entity_poly.pdbx_strand_id
1 'polypeptide(L)'
;MGGDSNVIGRSITLDGVPHTIVGVLPNMPVTWFGVNPIAEVWTTKPFQLPGFSYERMMRGTSFLRVIGRMKPGMTLGQVKAALPSLDQSYRTQYPNKIDSSLTTTVRTLPEDVTQNFRAGFITLFAAVSFVLLIACSNVANLLLVRFSGRRREIALRMAIGASRASVIRLFVFESLLVSAIAGAVGAFVAWRLVPLVPRMASNFLPLEANTATSISLPVLLFTIALSLLTGLLMGIYPALQGSHADLVDALKEGGRGSSGSMHQQRFRKILVGAQVALSVTLLAGAALLITSFVRLTQQNVGFRSQNLWTGAITLPVSQYADAASRQRFAEQTLDALRDVPGLESATISGDIPLAGGNRTLYARGDREVPPIEQRANAPSHDIGPGYFRTWGIPLLTGREFSEHDIADSQRVCLISQAGAKKVWPGENPIGKTLLVTSLGVPCEIVGIVGDVRSVRVNEAPGMEFYLPWAQENFPFVNVTVRTNLTLDAATKVVQSAINK
;
A
#
# COMPACT_ATOMS: atom_id res chain seq x y z
N MET A 1 -16.53 -5.27 21.86
CA MET A 1 -17.15 -5.85 23.09
C MET A 1 -16.18 -6.05 24.26
N GLY A 2 -15.20 -5.16 24.47
CA GLY A 2 -14.43 -5.04 25.74
C GLY A 2 -13.68 -6.27 26.29
N GLY A 3 -13.68 -7.43 25.61
CA GLY A 3 -13.11 -8.68 26.12
C GLY A 3 -14.04 -9.51 27.03
N ASP A 4 -15.36 -9.25 27.02
CA ASP A 4 -16.34 -10.06 27.78
C ASP A 4 -16.38 -11.50 27.25
N SER A 5 -16.06 -12.48 28.11
CA SER A 5 -16.01 -13.90 27.77
C SER A 5 -17.41 -14.54 27.62
N ASN A 6 -18.47 -13.87 28.08
CA ASN A 6 -19.85 -14.38 28.10
C ASN A 6 -20.75 -13.70 27.04
N VAL A 7 -20.21 -13.42 25.86
CA VAL A 7 -20.98 -12.83 24.75
C VAL A 7 -21.68 -13.87 23.87
N ILE A 8 -21.26 -15.14 23.91
CA ILE A 8 -21.89 -16.21 23.15
C ILE A 8 -23.34 -16.40 23.63
N GLY A 9 -24.28 -16.51 22.69
CA GLY A 9 -25.72 -16.61 22.96
C GLY A 9 -26.43 -15.26 23.12
N ARG A 10 -25.71 -14.14 23.23
CA ARG A 10 -26.34 -12.80 23.21
C ARG A 10 -26.79 -12.45 21.80
N SER A 11 -27.86 -11.65 21.71
CA SER A 11 -28.35 -11.10 20.45
C SER A 11 -27.69 -9.76 20.14
N ILE A 12 -27.30 -9.58 18.88
CA ILE A 12 -26.89 -8.30 18.31
C ILE A 12 -27.79 -8.00 17.11
N THR A 13 -28.18 -6.74 16.92
CA THR A 13 -28.97 -6.35 15.77
C THR A 13 -28.03 -5.89 14.66
N LEU A 14 -28.06 -6.58 13.53
CA LEU A 14 -27.30 -6.24 12.31
C LEU A 14 -28.30 -5.95 11.20
N ASP A 15 -28.22 -4.78 10.59
CA ASP A 15 -29.16 -4.35 9.54
C ASP A 15 -30.63 -4.52 9.94
N GLY A 16 -30.98 -4.18 11.20
CA GLY A 16 -32.34 -4.35 11.74
C GLY A 16 -32.76 -5.80 12.02
N VAL A 17 -31.90 -6.79 11.74
CA VAL A 17 -32.18 -8.21 11.97
C VAL A 17 -31.41 -8.70 13.20
N PRO A 18 -32.09 -9.30 14.20
CA PRO A 18 -31.42 -9.88 15.35
C PRO A 18 -30.62 -11.12 14.94
N HIS A 19 -29.34 -11.15 15.31
CA HIS A 19 -28.40 -12.24 15.12
C HIS A 19 -27.88 -12.70 16.47
N THR A 20 -27.79 -14.00 16.68
CA THR A 20 -27.18 -14.56 17.89
C THR A 20 -25.69 -14.73 17.68
N ILE A 21 -24.89 -14.29 18.66
CA ILE A 21 -23.44 -14.50 18.64
C ILE A 21 -23.19 -15.99 18.90
N VAL A 22 -22.68 -16.70 17.89
CA VAL A 22 -22.36 -18.14 17.98
C VAL A 22 -20.88 -18.41 18.30
N GLY A 23 -20.03 -17.39 18.19
CA GLY A 23 -18.60 -17.51 18.45
C GLY A 23 -17.89 -16.17 18.38
N VAL A 24 -16.71 -16.12 19.00
CA VAL A 24 -15.81 -14.97 18.96
C VAL A 24 -14.49 -15.47 18.39
N LEU A 25 -14.05 -14.86 17.29
CA LEU A 25 -12.73 -15.15 16.75
C LEU A 25 -11.68 -14.49 17.65
N PRO A 26 -10.51 -15.14 17.87
CA PRO A 26 -9.38 -14.44 18.48
C PRO A 26 -9.02 -13.25 17.60
N ASN A 27 -8.25 -12.30 18.16
CA ASN A 27 -7.76 -11.17 17.39
C ASN A 27 -6.81 -11.70 16.28
N MET A 28 -7.37 -12.02 15.13
CA MET A 28 -6.66 -12.53 13.97
C MET A 28 -5.98 -11.35 13.28
N PRO A 29 -4.78 -11.51 12.71
CA PRO A 29 -4.20 -10.45 11.89
C PRO A 29 -5.18 -10.14 10.76
N VAL A 30 -5.79 -8.96 10.84
CA VAL A 30 -7.02 -8.52 10.14
C VAL A 30 -6.87 -8.53 8.60
N THR A 31 -5.64 -8.67 8.12
CA THR A 31 -5.28 -8.72 6.70
C THR A 31 -5.75 -9.98 5.96
N TRP A 32 -6.25 -11.02 6.66
CA TRP A 32 -6.84 -12.19 6.01
C TRP A 32 -8.08 -11.83 5.17
N PHE A 33 -8.81 -10.75 5.47
CA PHE A 33 -10.13 -10.48 4.88
C PHE A 33 -10.20 -9.26 3.95
N GLY A 34 -9.16 -8.45 3.78
CA GLY A 34 -9.17 -7.33 2.84
C GLY A 34 -8.35 -6.11 3.25
N VAL A 35 -8.38 -5.08 2.41
CA VAL A 35 -7.68 -3.79 2.57
C VAL A 35 -8.39 -2.87 3.57
N ASN A 36 -9.62 -3.19 3.97
CA ASN A 36 -10.40 -2.41 4.92
C ASN A 36 -10.45 -3.12 6.29
N PRO A 37 -9.65 -2.70 7.28
CA PRO A 37 -9.37 -3.48 8.50
C PRO A 37 -10.47 -3.40 9.58
N ILE A 38 -11.73 -3.18 9.21
CA ILE A 38 -12.80 -2.80 10.18
C ILE A 38 -13.92 -3.86 10.26
N ALA A 39 -13.73 -5.06 9.72
CA ALA A 39 -14.74 -6.11 9.87
C ALA A 39 -14.65 -6.73 11.27
N GLU A 40 -15.49 -6.25 12.19
CA GLU A 40 -15.61 -6.77 13.56
C GLU A 40 -16.62 -7.93 13.70
N VAL A 41 -17.45 -8.14 12.66
CA VAL A 41 -18.56 -9.10 12.67
C VAL A 41 -18.55 -9.94 11.39
N TRP A 42 -18.68 -11.25 11.53
CA TRP A 42 -18.80 -12.21 10.43
C TRP A 42 -20.14 -12.94 10.51
N THR A 43 -20.88 -13.00 9.41
CA THR A 43 -22.20 -13.64 9.33
C THR A 43 -22.32 -14.52 8.09
N THR A 44 -23.09 -15.60 8.20
CA THR A 44 -23.44 -16.50 7.09
C THR A 44 -24.65 -15.96 6.33
N LYS A 45 -24.58 -14.74 5.82
CA LYS A 45 -25.70 -14.20 5.03
C LYS A 45 -25.72 -14.92 3.67
N PRO A 46 -26.84 -15.56 3.26
CA PRO A 46 -26.95 -16.10 1.92
C PRO A 46 -26.74 -14.97 0.91
N PHE A 47 -25.99 -15.29 -0.13
CA PHE A 47 -25.44 -14.32 -1.07
C PHE A 47 -26.55 -13.70 -1.95
N GLN A 48 -27.20 -12.66 -1.44
CA GLN A 48 -28.10 -11.78 -2.19
C GLN A 48 -27.62 -10.35 -1.96
N LEU A 49 -26.90 -9.78 -2.94
CA LEU A 49 -26.66 -8.33 -2.94
C LEU A 49 -27.97 -7.64 -3.35
N PRO A 50 -28.53 -6.78 -2.49
CA PRO A 50 -29.63 -5.91 -2.90
C PRO A 50 -29.17 -5.05 -4.09
N GLY A 51 -29.95 -5.04 -5.17
CA GLY A 51 -29.61 -4.35 -6.42
C GLY A 51 -28.91 -5.21 -7.48
N PHE A 52 -28.47 -6.43 -7.15
CA PHE A 52 -28.01 -7.42 -8.13
C PHE A 52 -29.10 -8.45 -8.39
N SER A 53 -29.73 -8.38 -9.57
CA SER A 53 -30.63 -9.45 -10.00
C SER A 53 -29.86 -10.76 -10.20
N TYR A 54 -30.55 -11.89 -10.02
CA TYR A 54 -29.97 -13.21 -10.29
C TYR A 54 -29.40 -13.29 -11.71
N GLU A 55 -30.10 -12.71 -12.69
CA GLU A 55 -29.63 -12.64 -14.08
C GLU A 55 -28.33 -11.84 -14.22
N ARG A 56 -28.19 -10.69 -13.54
CA ARG A 56 -26.97 -9.87 -13.56
C ARG A 56 -25.79 -10.66 -12.98
N MET A 57 -26.02 -11.39 -11.89
CA MET A 57 -24.99 -12.25 -11.26
C MET A 57 -24.58 -13.41 -12.18
N MET A 58 -25.54 -14.09 -12.82
CA MET A 58 -25.27 -15.23 -13.69
C MET A 58 -24.53 -14.88 -14.99
N ARG A 59 -24.48 -13.59 -15.37
CA ARG A 59 -23.68 -13.08 -16.51
C ARG A 59 -22.19 -12.91 -16.22
N GLY A 60 -21.76 -13.14 -14.98
CA GLY A 60 -20.37 -13.06 -14.55
C GLY A 60 -20.05 -11.75 -13.83
N THR A 61 -19.41 -11.85 -12.66
CA THR A 61 -19.13 -10.73 -11.75
C THR A 61 -17.86 -11.00 -10.95
N SER A 62 -17.16 -9.95 -10.51
CA SER A 62 -15.83 -10.10 -9.87
C SER A 62 -15.63 -9.24 -8.63
N PHE A 63 -16.63 -9.11 -7.77
CA PHE A 63 -16.56 -8.30 -6.54
C PHE A 63 -16.16 -9.10 -5.28
N LEU A 64 -16.17 -10.44 -5.32
CA LEU A 64 -15.71 -11.25 -4.18
C LEU A 64 -14.22 -11.55 -4.26
N ARG A 65 -13.57 -11.44 -3.10
CA ARG A 65 -12.26 -12.02 -2.88
C ARG A 65 -12.43 -13.48 -2.46
N VAL A 66 -11.80 -14.39 -3.19
CA VAL A 66 -11.80 -15.82 -2.88
C VAL A 66 -10.55 -16.19 -2.08
N ILE A 67 -10.74 -16.89 -0.97
CA ILE A 67 -9.65 -17.42 -0.14
C ILE A 67 -9.73 -18.94 -0.16
N GLY A 68 -8.64 -19.59 -0.58
CA GLY A 68 -8.53 -21.05 -0.64
C GLY A 68 -7.48 -21.60 0.31
N ARG A 69 -7.76 -22.75 0.92
CA ARG A 69 -6.77 -23.51 1.70
C ARG A 69 -6.13 -24.57 0.82
N MET A 70 -4.80 -24.52 0.67
CA MET A 70 -4.05 -25.56 -0.05
C MET A 70 -4.08 -26.89 0.71
N LYS A 71 -4.14 -28.00 -0.03
CA LYS A 71 -3.99 -29.35 0.55
C LYS A 71 -2.59 -29.50 1.17
N PRO A 72 -2.44 -30.28 2.26
CA PRO A 72 -1.12 -30.57 2.83
C PRO A 72 -0.17 -31.14 1.77
N GLY A 73 1.07 -30.65 1.74
CA GLY A 73 2.11 -31.10 0.79
C GLY A 73 2.07 -30.48 -0.61
N MET A 74 1.07 -29.65 -0.93
CA MET A 74 0.96 -28.99 -2.23
C MET A 74 1.80 -27.71 -2.26
N THR A 75 2.54 -27.49 -3.35
CA THR A 75 3.35 -26.28 -3.55
C THR A 75 2.57 -25.18 -4.28
N LEU A 76 2.94 -23.92 -4.04
CA LEU A 76 2.35 -22.78 -4.76
C LEU A 76 2.59 -22.89 -6.28
N GLY A 77 3.73 -23.45 -6.70
CA GLY A 77 4.04 -23.68 -8.12
C GLY A 77 3.05 -24.63 -8.78
N GLN A 78 2.68 -25.72 -8.11
CA GLN A 78 1.67 -26.66 -8.60
C GLN A 78 0.29 -25.99 -8.70
N VAL A 79 -0.09 -25.16 -7.73
CA VAL A 79 -1.37 -24.41 -7.79
C VAL A 79 -1.37 -23.48 -9.00
N LYS A 80 -0.31 -22.67 -9.17
CA LYS A 80 -0.19 -21.72 -10.28
C LYS A 80 -0.19 -22.42 -11.64
N ALA A 81 0.38 -23.62 -11.72
CA ALA A 81 0.37 -24.42 -12.95
C ALA A 81 -1.01 -24.99 -13.31
N ALA A 82 -1.90 -25.19 -12.32
CA ALA A 82 -3.24 -25.71 -12.55
C ALA A 82 -4.26 -24.63 -13.00
N LEU A 83 -4.03 -23.36 -12.63
CA LEU A 83 -4.98 -22.27 -12.91
C LEU A 83 -5.24 -22.02 -14.40
N PRO A 84 -4.25 -22.01 -15.32
CA PRO A 84 -4.51 -21.74 -16.72
C PRO A 84 -5.50 -22.73 -17.35
N SER A 85 -5.43 -24.01 -16.95
CA SER A 85 -6.38 -25.04 -17.41
C SER A 85 -7.78 -24.80 -16.87
N LEU A 86 -7.90 -24.38 -15.61
CA LEU A 86 -9.19 -24.02 -14.99
C LEU A 86 -9.81 -22.79 -15.67
N ASP A 87 -9.02 -21.73 -15.86
CA ASP A 87 -9.45 -20.50 -16.55
C ASP A 87 -9.86 -20.80 -17.99
N GLN A 88 -9.11 -21.66 -18.70
CA GLN A 88 -9.44 -22.09 -20.05
C GLN A 88 -10.74 -22.91 -20.09
N SER A 89 -10.92 -23.86 -19.16
CA SER A 89 -12.16 -24.63 -19.07
C SER A 89 -13.36 -23.74 -18.78
N TYR A 90 -13.21 -22.76 -17.89
CA TYR A 90 -14.26 -21.78 -17.58
C TYR A 90 -14.63 -20.95 -18.81
N ARG A 91 -13.63 -20.47 -19.56
CA ARG A 91 -13.82 -19.74 -20.83
C ARG A 91 -14.56 -20.57 -21.87
N THR A 92 -14.20 -21.85 -22.02
CA THR A 92 -14.86 -22.74 -22.99
C THR A 92 -16.30 -23.06 -22.60
N GLN A 93 -16.59 -23.23 -21.31
CA GLN A 93 -17.93 -23.55 -20.83
C GLN A 93 -18.85 -22.32 -20.81
N TYR A 94 -18.30 -21.13 -20.55
CA TYR A 94 -19.04 -19.89 -20.40
C TYR A 94 -18.48 -18.74 -21.27
N PRO A 95 -18.40 -18.90 -22.60
CA PRO A 95 -17.76 -17.93 -23.49
C PRO A 95 -18.46 -16.56 -23.47
N ASN A 96 -19.77 -16.54 -23.21
CA ASN A 96 -20.58 -15.33 -23.23
C ASN A 96 -20.62 -14.59 -21.88
N LYS A 97 -19.90 -15.07 -20.86
CA LYS A 97 -19.83 -14.40 -19.56
C LYS A 97 -18.74 -13.34 -19.54
N ILE A 98 -18.99 -12.26 -18.80
CA ILE A 98 -18.10 -11.10 -18.69
C ILE A 98 -16.78 -11.44 -18.01
N ASP A 99 -16.85 -12.30 -17.01
CA ASP A 99 -15.71 -12.73 -16.22
C ASP A 99 -14.89 -13.83 -16.91
N SER A 100 -15.32 -14.32 -18.08
CA SER A 100 -14.58 -15.34 -18.84
C SER A 100 -13.18 -14.86 -19.26
N SER A 101 -13.03 -13.58 -19.61
CA SER A 101 -11.73 -13.01 -20.00
C SER A 101 -10.81 -12.73 -18.81
N LEU A 102 -11.32 -12.79 -17.57
CA LEU A 102 -10.51 -12.59 -16.38
C LEU A 102 -9.54 -13.76 -16.21
N THR A 103 -8.37 -13.45 -15.64
CA THR A 103 -7.34 -14.45 -15.34
C THR A 103 -7.17 -14.53 -13.85
N THR A 104 -7.24 -15.75 -13.32
CA THR A 104 -7.11 -15.98 -11.89
C THR A 104 -5.64 -15.88 -11.50
N THR A 105 -5.33 -15.05 -10.51
CA THR A 105 -3.98 -14.99 -9.94
C THR A 105 -4.02 -15.46 -8.50
N VAL A 106 -3.16 -16.43 -8.17
CA VAL A 106 -3.02 -16.93 -6.79
C VAL A 106 -1.77 -16.34 -6.16
N ARG A 107 -1.96 -15.84 -4.96
CA ARG A 107 -0.92 -15.29 -4.08
C ARG A 107 -1.08 -15.88 -2.70
N THR A 108 0.03 -16.04 -2.00
CA THR A 108 -0.05 -16.34 -0.57
C THR A 108 -0.52 -15.10 0.19
N LEU A 109 -1.19 -15.29 1.33
CA LEU A 109 -1.66 -14.16 2.14
C LEU A 109 -0.53 -13.19 2.53
N PRO A 110 0.68 -13.63 2.92
CA PRO A 110 1.79 -12.73 3.19
C PRO A 110 2.25 -11.93 1.97
N GLU A 111 2.28 -12.53 0.79
CA GLU A 111 2.66 -11.84 -0.45
C GLU A 111 1.64 -10.75 -0.79
N ASP A 112 0.35 -11.04 -0.68
CA ASP A 112 -0.70 -10.09 -1.02
C ASP A 112 -0.64 -8.82 -0.17
N VAL A 113 -0.31 -8.97 1.12
CA VAL A 113 -0.16 -7.84 2.06
C VAL A 113 1.14 -7.06 1.82
N THR A 114 2.25 -7.76 1.56
CA THR A 114 3.59 -7.15 1.54
C THR A 114 4.03 -6.68 0.15
N GLN A 115 3.36 -7.09 -0.94
CA GLN A 115 3.84 -6.84 -2.30
C GLN A 115 3.99 -5.35 -2.62
N ASN A 116 3.04 -4.50 -2.19
CA ASN A 116 3.12 -3.06 -2.42
C ASN A 116 4.27 -2.40 -1.63
N PHE A 117 4.75 -3.03 -0.56
CA PHE A 117 5.83 -2.52 0.30
C PHE A 117 7.18 -3.16 0.02
N ARG A 118 7.24 -4.28 -0.70
CA ARG A 118 8.47 -5.06 -0.92
C ARG A 118 9.57 -4.23 -1.56
N ALA A 119 9.26 -3.44 -2.58
CA ALA A 119 10.24 -2.57 -3.22
C ALA A 119 10.78 -1.52 -2.23
N GLY A 120 9.91 -0.93 -1.41
CA GLY A 120 10.29 -0.01 -0.34
C GLY A 120 11.21 -0.66 0.71
N PHE A 121 10.86 -1.86 1.19
CA PHE A 121 11.68 -2.60 2.15
C PHE A 121 13.04 -3.04 1.58
N ILE A 122 13.09 -3.46 0.30
CA ILE A 122 14.36 -3.76 -0.38
C ILE A 122 15.23 -2.52 -0.47
N THR A 123 14.64 -1.37 -0.80
CA THR A 123 15.34 -0.09 -0.90
C THR A 123 15.90 0.32 0.46
N LEU A 124 15.09 0.21 1.52
CA LEU A 124 15.51 0.46 2.89
C LEU A 124 16.63 -0.49 3.34
N PHE A 125 16.52 -1.78 3.02
CA PHE A 125 17.54 -2.77 3.34
C PHE A 125 18.87 -2.49 2.61
N ALA A 126 18.82 -2.10 1.34
CA ALA A 126 20.00 -1.69 0.58
C ALA A 126 20.65 -0.44 1.21
N ALA A 127 19.85 0.56 1.60
CA ALA A 127 20.34 1.76 2.25
C ALA A 127 21.03 1.45 3.59
N VAL A 128 20.40 0.64 4.45
CA VAL A 128 20.99 0.20 5.72
C VAL A 128 22.27 -0.61 5.50
N SER A 129 22.32 -1.43 4.45
CA SER A 129 23.53 -2.20 4.08
C SER A 129 24.69 -1.28 3.69
N PHE A 130 24.44 -0.21 2.94
CA PHE A 130 25.48 0.78 2.62
C PHE A 130 25.96 1.55 3.85
N VAL A 131 25.05 1.93 4.75
CA VAL A 131 25.41 2.56 6.03
C VAL A 131 26.29 1.62 6.86
N LEU A 132 25.96 0.33 6.93
CA LEU A 132 26.78 -0.67 7.61
C LEU A 132 28.18 -0.77 6.98
N LEU A 133 28.29 -0.81 5.65
CA LEU A 133 29.59 -0.85 4.96
C LEU A 133 30.45 0.39 5.23
N ILE A 134 29.83 1.58 5.25
CA ILE A 134 30.50 2.83 5.61
C ILE A 134 31.01 2.78 7.06
N ALA A 135 30.17 2.32 7.99
CA ALA A 135 30.55 2.16 9.39
C ALA A 135 31.70 1.15 9.56
N CYS A 136 31.65 0.01 8.85
CA CYS A 136 32.72 -0.98 8.85
C CYS A 136 34.03 -0.40 8.30
N SER A 137 33.99 0.38 7.22
CA SER A 137 35.17 1.08 6.67
C SER A 137 35.79 2.05 7.69
N ASN A 138 34.96 2.80 8.42
CA ASN A 138 35.41 3.69 9.49
C ASN A 138 36.10 2.92 10.62
N VAL A 139 35.50 1.81 11.08
CA VAL A 139 36.10 0.95 12.10
C VAL A 139 37.41 0.33 11.61
N ALA A 140 37.47 -0.12 10.36
CA ALA A 140 38.71 -0.62 9.73
C ALA A 140 39.82 0.43 9.80
N ASN A 141 39.52 1.66 9.39
CA ASN A 141 40.45 2.78 9.40
C ASN A 141 40.94 3.10 10.82
N LEU A 142 40.05 3.12 11.81
CA LEU A 142 40.41 3.36 13.21
C LEU A 142 41.31 2.26 13.77
N LEU A 143 41.00 1.00 13.48
CA LEU A 143 41.83 -0.13 13.90
C LEU A 143 43.20 -0.05 13.23
N LEU A 144 43.29 0.22 11.92
CA LEU A 144 44.58 0.39 11.22
C LEU A 144 45.47 1.46 11.87
N VAL A 145 44.89 2.59 12.30
CA VAL A 145 45.62 3.65 13.03
C VAL A 145 46.08 3.16 14.41
N ARG A 146 45.21 2.49 15.18
CA ARG A 146 45.55 1.92 16.49
C ARG A 146 46.67 0.88 16.39
N PHE A 147 46.64 0.02 15.37
CA PHE A 147 47.67 -0.98 15.13
C PHE A 147 49.03 -0.36 14.78
N SER A 148 49.04 0.70 13.99
CA SER A 148 50.26 1.46 13.69
C SER A 148 50.91 2.01 14.96
N GLY A 149 50.11 2.53 15.91
CA GLY A 149 50.59 2.97 17.22
C GLY A 149 51.10 1.86 18.13
N ARG A 150 50.62 0.61 17.98
CA ARG A 150 51.02 -0.57 18.76
C ARG A 150 52.13 -1.41 18.10
N ARG A 151 52.70 -0.95 16.99
CA ARG A 151 53.73 -1.68 16.22
C ARG A 151 54.97 -2.01 17.04
N ARG A 152 55.39 -1.11 17.94
CA ARG A 152 56.54 -1.30 18.85
C ARG A 152 56.27 -2.39 19.90
N GLU A 153 55.06 -2.45 20.45
CA GLU A 153 54.63 -3.49 21.39
C GLU A 153 54.63 -4.87 20.73
N ILE A 154 54.12 -4.96 19.50
CA ILE A 154 54.08 -6.20 18.71
C ILE A 154 55.50 -6.69 18.38
N ALA A 155 56.39 -5.78 17.97
CA ALA A 155 57.79 -6.11 17.68
C ALA A 155 58.53 -6.63 18.93
N LEU A 156 58.31 -6.00 20.10
CA LEU A 156 58.88 -6.47 21.37
C LEU A 156 58.36 -7.86 21.77
N ARG A 157 57.05 -8.12 21.63
CA ARG A 157 56.47 -9.44 21.93
C ARG A 157 57.01 -10.54 21.00
N MET A 158 57.19 -10.24 19.71
CA MET A 158 57.81 -11.18 18.77
C MET A 158 59.29 -11.41 19.07
N ALA A 159 60.03 -10.38 19.51
CA ALA A 159 61.43 -10.53 19.93
C ALA A 159 61.61 -11.42 21.18
N ILE A 160 60.59 -11.49 22.04
CA ILE A 160 60.56 -12.36 23.23
C ILE A 160 60.05 -13.79 22.88
N GLY A 161 59.74 -14.08 21.60
CA GLY A 161 59.40 -15.42 21.11
C GLY A 161 57.90 -15.69 20.92
N ALA A 162 57.04 -14.68 20.98
CA ALA A 162 55.61 -14.88 20.68
C ALA A 162 55.40 -15.22 19.19
N SER A 163 54.63 -16.28 18.91
CA SER A 163 54.27 -16.65 17.54
C SER A 163 53.30 -15.63 16.91
N ARG A 164 53.37 -15.47 15.59
CA ARG A 164 52.47 -14.59 14.82
C ARG A 164 50.99 -14.96 15.03
N ALA A 165 50.70 -16.24 15.19
CA ALA A 165 49.36 -16.74 15.46
C ALA A 165 48.83 -16.27 16.83
N SER A 166 49.69 -16.19 17.85
CA SER A 166 49.29 -15.68 19.19
C SER A 166 48.91 -14.21 19.16
N VAL A 167 49.62 -13.40 18.37
CA VAL A 167 49.31 -11.97 18.19
C VAL A 167 47.99 -11.81 17.42
N ILE A 168 47.80 -12.53 16.30
CA ILE A 168 46.56 -12.48 15.53
C ILE A 168 45.36 -12.91 16.36
N ARG A 169 45.48 -13.99 17.15
CA ARG A 169 44.41 -14.50 18.02
C ARG A 169 43.95 -13.45 19.05
N LEU A 170 44.89 -12.72 19.66
CA LEU A 170 44.56 -11.70 20.65
C LEU A 170 43.72 -10.57 20.06
N PHE A 171 44.11 -10.07 18.88
CA PHE A 171 43.39 -8.97 18.23
C PHE A 171 42.05 -9.40 17.65
N VAL A 172 41.98 -10.62 17.10
CA VAL A 172 40.70 -11.19 16.65
C VAL A 172 39.76 -11.33 17.84
N PHE A 173 40.26 -11.76 19.01
CA PHE A 173 39.46 -11.83 20.24
C PHE A 173 38.98 -10.45 20.72
N GLU A 174 39.86 -9.44 20.73
CA GLU A 174 39.51 -8.07 21.10
C GLU A 174 38.41 -7.49 20.17
N SER A 175 38.56 -7.67 18.85
CA SER A 175 37.55 -7.23 17.87
C SER A 175 36.24 -8.00 17.98
N LEU A 176 36.29 -9.32 18.21
CA LEU A 176 35.09 -10.14 18.39
C LEU A 176 34.33 -9.77 19.66
N LEU A 177 35.04 -9.48 20.77
CA LEU A 177 34.42 -9.05 22.01
C LEU A 177 33.70 -7.70 21.84
N VAL A 178 34.36 -6.73 21.20
CA VAL A 178 33.76 -5.42 20.91
C VAL A 178 32.54 -5.57 20.00
N SER A 179 32.63 -6.39 18.95
CA SER A 179 31.51 -6.68 18.07
C SER A 179 30.36 -7.37 18.80
N ALA A 180 30.63 -8.35 19.66
CA ALA A 180 29.59 -9.02 20.44
C ALA A 180 28.83 -8.05 21.35
N ILE A 181 29.54 -7.15 22.03
CA ILE A 181 28.93 -6.11 22.87
C ILE A 181 28.11 -5.14 22.01
N ALA A 182 28.66 -4.68 20.88
CA ALA A 182 27.95 -3.78 19.97
C ALA A 182 26.68 -4.44 19.39
N GLY A 183 26.75 -5.72 19.03
CA GLY A 183 25.62 -6.51 18.56
C GLY A 183 24.54 -6.68 19.64
N ALA A 184 24.93 -6.95 20.89
CA ALA A 184 24.00 -7.07 22.01
C ALA A 184 23.28 -5.73 22.30
N VAL A 185 24.03 -4.62 22.33
CA VAL A 185 23.46 -3.27 22.51
C VAL A 185 22.54 -2.92 21.34
N GLY A 186 22.95 -3.20 20.11
CA GLY A 186 22.12 -2.98 18.92
C GLY A 186 20.82 -3.78 18.93
N ALA A 187 20.88 -5.06 19.33
CA ALA A 187 19.70 -5.91 19.48
C ALA A 187 18.76 -5.39 20.57
N PHE A 188 19.29 -4.92 21.71
CA PHE A 188 18.50 -4.32 22.77
C PHE A 188 17.79 -3.04 22.32
N VAL A 189 18.50 -2.16 21.61
CA VAL A 189 17.91 -0.95 21.03
C VAL A 189 16.82 -1.29 20.02
N ALA A 190 17.07 -2.27 19.13
CA ALA A 190 16.08 -2.74 18.17
C ALA A 190 14.83 -3.28 18.89
N TRP A 191 15.00 -4.04 19.97
CA TRP A 191 13.88 -4.59 20.75
C TRP A 191 12.97 -3.52 21.35
N ARG A 192 13.51 -2.33 21.66
CA ARG A 192 12.74 -1.18 22.15
C ARG A 192 12.10 -0.35 21.03
N LEU A 193 12.79 -0.19 19.90
CA LEU A 193 12.34 0.70 18.81
C LEU A 193 11.37 0.02 17.84
N VAL A 194 11.56 -1.26 17.52
CA VAL A 194 10.72 -1.99 16.55
C VAL A 194 9.22 -1.96 16.89
N PRO A 195 8.80 -2.09 18.17
CA PRO A 195 7.39 -1.97 18.55
C PRO A 195 6.79 -0.56 18.38
N LEU A 196 7.62 0.49 18.27
CA LEU A 196 7.16 1.87 18.09
C LEU A 196 6.88 2.22 16.63
N VAL A 197 7.52 1.50 15.69
CA VAL A 197 7.39 1.76 14.25
C VAL A 197 5.94 1.67 13.76
N PRO A 198 5.14 0.63 14.10
CA PRO A 198 3.74 0.55 13.67
C PRO A 198 2.89 1.71 14.18
N ARG A 199 3.15 2.22 15.40
CA ARG A 199 2.39 3.33 15.99
C ARG A 199 2.64 4.66 15.29
N MET A 200 3.86 4.87 14.79
CA MET A 200 4.19 6.06 14.00
C MET A 200 3.71 5.91 12.55
N ALA A 201 3.70 4.68 12.03
CA ALA A 201 3.38 4.39 10.65
C ALA A 201 1.88 4.14 10.40
N SER A 202 1.07 3.84 11.42
CA SER A 202 -0.36 3.50 11.27
C SER A 202 -1.20 4.59 10.60
N ASN A 203 -0.75 5.83 10.64
CA ASN A 203 -1.42 6.95 9.96
C ASN A 203 -1.17 6.99 8.45
N PHE A 204 -0.15 6.26 7.95
CA PHE A 204 0.32 6.35 6.56
C PHE A 204 0.43 4.98 5.87
N LEU A 205 0.52 3.91 6.64
CA LEU A 205 0.60 2.53 6.17
C LEU A 205 -0.57 1.75 6.78
N PRO A 206 -1.13 0.76 6.05
CA PRO A 206 -2.12 -0.18 6.55
C PRO A 206 -1.46 -1.21 7.50
N LEU A 207 -0.69 -0.71 8.46
CA LEU A 207 -0.10 -1.46 9.56
C LEU A 207 -0.94 -1.15 10.78
N GLU A 208 -1.50 -2.16 11.44
CA GLU A 208 -2.25 -1.90 12.66
C GLU A 208 -1.30 -1.43 13.74
N ALA A 209 -1.71 -0.41 14.51
CA ALA A 209 -0.93 0.11 15.63
C ALA A 209 -0.61 -0.96 16.69
N ASN A 210 -1.38 -2.06 16.69
CA ASN A 210 -1.27 -3.19 17.62
C ASN A 210 -0.76 -4.49 16.98
N THR A 211 -0.38 -4.51 15.69
CA THR A 211 0.28 -5.70 15.13
C THR A 211 1.57 -5.91 15.91
N ALA A 212 1.71 -7.06 16.58
CA ALA A 212 2.91 -7.41 17.31
C ALA A 212 4.08 -7.54 16.31
N THR A 213 4.83 -6.45 16.08
CA THR A 213 6.12 -6.49 15.39
C THR A 213 7.14 -7.13 16.33
N SER A 214 7.09 -8.45 16.45
CA SER A 214 8.12 -9.21 17.15
C SER A 214 9.37 -9.30 16.29
N ILE A 215 10.53 -9.05 16.89
CA ILE A 215 11.81 -9.41 16.26
C ILE A 215 11.81 -10.91 16.06
N SER A 216 11.88 -11.35 14.80
CA SER A 216 11.93 -12.77 14.50
C SER A 216 13.30 -13.32 14.85
N LEU A 217 13.33 -14.54 15.41
CA LEU A 217 14.58 -15.22 15.77
C LEU A 217 15.57 -15.34 14.58
N PRO A 218 15.13 -15.63 13.33
CA PRO A 218 16.04 -15.65 12.19
C PRO A 218 16.71 -14.30 11.92
N VAL A 219 15.99 -13.18 12.09
CA VAL A 219 16.55 -11.84 11.89
C VAL A 219 17.55 -11.52 13.00
N LEU A 220 17.26 -11.89 14.25
CA LEU A 220 18.20 -11.74 15.36
C LEU A 220 19.48 -12.56 15.16
N LEU A 221 19.35 -13.82 14.74
CA LEU A 221 20.51 -14.67 14.44
C LEU A 221 21.33 -14.10 13.28
N PHE A 222 20.67 -13.60 12.24
CA PHE A 222 21.33 -12.95 11.11
C PHE A 222 22.11 -11.70 11.53
N THR A 223 21.53 -10.83 12.37
CA THR A 223 22.22 -9.61 12.83
C THR A 223 23.39 -9.91 13.75
N ILE A 224 23.26 -10.91 14.63
CA ILE A 224 24.37 -11.40 15.46
C ILE A 224 25.49 -11.98 14.59
N ALA A 225 25.15 -12.84 13.63
CA ALA A 225 26.13 -13.42 12.71
C ALA A 225 26.86 -12.34 11.90
N LEU A 226 26.13 -11.32 11.43
CA LEU A 226 26.70 -10.19 10.69
C LEU A 226 27.60 -9.32 11.57
N SER A 227 27.24 -9.09 12.84
CA SER A 227 28.06 -8.38 13.81
C SER A 227 29.37 -9.11 14.12
N LEU A 228 29.32 -10.44 14.28
CA LEU A 228 30.52 -11.26 14.47
C LEU A 228 31.38 -11.31 13.21
N LEU A 229 30.77 -11.46 12.03
CA LEU A 229 31.48 -11.46 10.76
C LEU A 229 32.21 -10.12 10.53
N THR A 230 31.55 -8.99 10.79
CA THR A 230 32.21 -7.68 10.70
C THR A 230 33.37 -7.55 11.68
N GLY A 231 33.20 -7.99 12.94
CA GLY A 231 34.31 -8.03 13.92
C GLY A 231 35.48 -8.90 13.48
N LEU A 232 35.19 -10.07 12.92
CA LEU A 232 36.19 -11.00 12.41
C LEU A 232 36.98 -10.40 11.25
N LEU A 233 36.29 -9.86 10.24
CA LEU A 233 36.92 -9.22 9.08
C LEU A 233 37.79 -8.04 9.51
N MET A 234 37.29 -7.23 10.45
CA MET A 234 38.02 -6.06 10.96
C MET A 234 39.18 -6.41 11.91
N GLY A 235 39.13 -7.56 12.59
CA GLY A 235 40.21 -8.04 13.45
C GLY A 235 41.33 -8.76 12.71
N ILE A 236 40.99 -9.60 11.71
CA ILE A 236 41.97 -10.35 10.91
C ILE A 236 42.80 -9.41 10.04
N TYR A 237 42.16 -8.43 9.41
CA TYR A 237 42.80 -7.62 8.37
C TYR A 237 44.02 -6.80 8.86
N PRO A 238 43.93 -6.01 9.95
CA PRO A 238 45.09 -5.29 10.48
C PRO A 238 46.12 -6.23 11.13
N ALA A 239 45.67 -7.35 11.70
CA ALA A 239 46.54 -8.33 12.34
C ALA A 239 47.47 -9.02 11.32
N LEU A 240 46.95 -9.35 10.13
CA LEU A 240 47.75 -9.89 9.02
C LEU A 240 48.77 -8.87 8.51
N GLN A 241 48.36 -7.61 8.28
CA GLN A 241 49.29 -6.56 7.84
C GLN A 241 50.37 -6.24 8.88
N GLY A 242 50.01 -6.19 10.18
CA GLY A 242 50.96 -5.93 11.26
C GLY A 242 51.99 -7.06 11.44
N SER A 243 51.62 -8.30 11.12
CA SER A 243 52.52 -9.46 11.20
C SER A 243 53.54 -9.55 10.05
N HIS A 244 53.31 -8.81 8.96
CA HIS A 244 54.15 -8.76 7.76
C HIS A 244 55.20 -7.64 7.79
N ALA A 245 55.17 -6.75 8.79
CA ALA A 245 56.17 -5.72 8.95
C ALA A 245 57.53 -6.35 9.30
N ASP A 246 58.52 -6.17 8.43
CA ASP A 246 59.88 -6.62 8.68
C ASP A 246 60.38 -6.08 10.03
N LEU A 247 60.70 -7.00 10.93
CA LEU A 247 61.20 -6.73 12.28
C LEU A 247 62.43 -5.82 12.25
N VAL A 248 63.22 -5.88 11.18
CA VAL A 248 64.47 -5.12 11.00
C VAL A 248 64.21 -3.65 10.66
N ASP A 249 63.18 -3.35 9.88
CA ASP A 249 62.84 -1.96 9.49
C ASP A 249 62.12 -1.22 10.61
N ALA A 250 61.28 -1.92 11.39
CA ALA A 250 60.57 -1.34 12.53
C ALA A 250 61.52 -0.88 13.66
N LEU A 251 62.71 -1.47 13.77
CA LEU A 251 63.76 -1.08 14.74
C LEU A 251 64.66 0.05 14.21
N LYS A 252 64.82 0.19 12.88
CA LYS A 252 65.57 1.28 12.24
C LYS A 252 64.77 2.59 12.09
N GLU A 253 63.44 2.52 12.12
CA GLU A 253 62.52 3.66 11.93
C GLU A 253 62.47 4.69 13.09
N GLY A 254 63.27 4.53 14.15
CA GLY A 254 63.23 5.37 15.36
C GLY A 254 63.56 6.87 15.21
N GLY A 255 63.79 7.41 14.01
CA GLY A 255 64.29 8.79 13.85
C GLY A 255 63.83 9.60 12.63
N ARG A 256 63.09 9.06 11.65
CA ARG A 256 62.64 9.85 10.49
C ARG A 256 61.22 9.50 10.09
N GLY A 257 60.31 10.47 10.24
CA GLY A 257 59.01 10.60 9.57
C GLY A 257 58.24 9.30 9.28
N SER A 258 57.28 9.00 10.15
CA SER A 258 56.15 8.07 9.94
C SER A 258 55.56 8.14 8.52
N SER A 259 56.06 7.33 7.60
CA SER A 259 55.37 6.99 6.36
C SER A 259 55.13 5.50 6.38
N GLY A 260 53.93 5.10 6.83
CA GLY A 260 53.50 3.71 6.76
C GLY A 260 53.69 3.13 5.34
N SER A 261 53.78 1.81 5.24
CA SER A 261 54.09 1.13 3.97
C SER A 261 53.20 1.64 2.82
N MET A 262 53.75 1.79 1.61
CA MET A 262 53.01 2.27 0.43
C MET A 262 51.72 1.46 0.19
N HIS A 263 51.72 0.18 0.58
CA HIS A 263 50.56 -0.71 0.50
C HIS A 263 49.44 -0.31 1.48
N GLN A 264 49.79 0.03 2.72
CA GLN A 264 48.85 0.50 3.75
C GLN A 264 48.22 1.85 3.37
N GLN A 265 49.01 2.76 2.79
CA GLN A 265 48.51 4.06 2.32
C GLN A 265 47.59 3.93 1.10
N ARG A 266 47.91 3.02 0.15
CA ARG A 266 47.03 2.72 -1.00
C ARG A 266 45.70 2.13 -0.55
N PHE A 267 45.71 1.18 0.37
CA PHE A 267 44.48 0.58 0.89
C PHE A 267 43.60 1.60 1.61
N ARG A 268 44.18 2.46 2.47
CA ARG A 268 43.44 3.54 3.12
C ARG A 268 42.80 4.49 2.10
N LYS A 269 43.53 4.84 1.02
CA LYS A 269 42.97 5.65 -0.08
C LYS A 269 41.80 4.96 -0.78
N ILE A 270 41.88 3.65 -1.01
CA ILE A 270 40.78 2.86 -1.58
C ILE A 270 39.57 2.83 -0.64
N LEU A 271 39.77 2.57 0.66
CA LEU A 271 38.69 2.58 1.65
C LEU A 271 37.99 3.93 1.74
N VAL A 272 38.75 5.02 1.75
CA VAL A 272 38.20 6.38 1.77
C VAL A 272 37.47 6.67 0.45
N GLY A 273 38.03 6.28 -0.69
CA GLY A 273 37.37 6.41 -1.99
C GLY A 273 36.05 5.65 -2.07
N ALA A 274 36.03 4.40 -1.60
CA ALA A 274 34.83 3.57 -1.52
C ALA A 274 33.80 4.16 -0.55
N GLN A 275 34.23 4.67 0.60
CA GLN A 275 33.35 5.34 1.56
C GLN A 275 32.70 6.59 0.96
N VAL A 276 33.48 7.44 0.29
CA VAL A 276 32.97 8.64 -0.39
C VAL A 276 32.00 8.22 -1.49
N ALA A 277 32.34 7.24 -2.32
CA ALA A 277 31.45 6.72 -3.35
C ALA A 277 30.12 6.21 -2.77
N LEU A 278 30.15 5.35 -1.75
CA LEU A 278 28.95 4.84 -1.08
C LEU A 278 28.11 5.95 -0.45
N SER A 279 28.77 6.94 0.17
CA SER A 279 28.09 8.09 0.79
C SER A 279 27.40 8.97 -0.24
N VAL A 280 28.07 9.23 -1.38
CA VAL A 280 27.49 9.98 -2.50
C VAL A 280 26.34 9.20 -3.13
N THR A 281 26.46 7.88 -3.30
CA THR A 281 25.36 7.03 -3.79
C THR A 281 24.14 7.07 -2.86
N LEU A 282 24.35 6.95 -1.55
CA LEU A 282 23.27 7.09 -0.56
C LEU A 282 22.61 8.46 -0.60
N LEU A 283 23.41 9.53 -0.66
CA LEU A 283 22.90 10.88 -0.72
C LEU A 283 22.09 11.13 -1.99
N ALA A 284 22.60 10.69 -3.14
CA ALA A 284 21.88 10.77 -4.42
C ALA A 284 20.58 9.96 -4.40
N GLY A 285 20.61 8.73 -3.88
CA GLY A 285 19.43 7.89 -3.73
C GLY A 285 18.37 8.51 -2.80
N ALA A 286 18.78 9.04 -1.65
CA ALA A 286 17.89 9.73 -0.72
C ALA A 286 17.29 11.00 -1.35
N ALA A 287 18.10 11.80 -2.04
CA ALA A 287 17.64 13.01 -2.75
C ALA A 287 16.62 12.66 -3.83
N LEU A 288 16.84 11.59 -4.61
CA LEU A 288 15.90 11.11 -5.62
C LEU A 288 14.59 10.61 -5.00
N LEU A 289 14.65 9.86 -3.90
CA LEU A 289 13.45 9.37 -3.21
C LEU A 289 12.63 10.53 -2.62
N ILE A 290 13.28 11.49 -1.96
CA ILE A 290 12.61 12.69 -1.44
C ILE A 290 12.00 13.50 -2.59
N THR A 291 12.75 13.70 -3.67
CA THR A 291 12.26 14.43 -4.85
C THR A 291 11.09 13.70 -5.50
N SER A 292 11.16 12.36 -5.60
CA SER A 292 10.08 11.54 -6.14
C SER A 292 8.83 11.60 -5.25
N PHE A 293 9.00 11.56 -3.93
CA PHE A 293 7.90 11.69 -2.98
C PHE A 293 7.25 13.07 -3.06
N VAL A 294 8.05 14.15 -3.06
CA VAL A 294 7.54 15.53 -3.22
C VAL A 294 6.79 15.67 -4.55
N ARG A 295 7.37 15.18 -5.66
CA ARG A 295 6.69 15.17 -6.98
C ARG A 295 5.39 14.40 -6.96
N LEU A 296 5.33 13.25 -6.29
CA LEU A 296 4.12 12.44 -6.17
C LEU A 296 3.05 13.16 -5.34
N THR A 297 3.43 13.82 -4.25
CA THR A 297 2.51 14.59 -3.40
C THR A 297 2.00 15.88 -4.05
N GLN A 298 2.80 16.47 -4.95
CA GLN A 298 2.42 17.65 -5.73
C GLN A 298 1.75 17.31 -7.05
N GLN A 299 1.70 16.02 -7.41
CA GLN A 299 1.08 15.58 -8.65
C GLN A 299 -0.42 15.89 -8.60
N ASN A 300 -0.91 16.57 -9.62
CA ASN A 300 -2.33 16.87 -9.73
C ASN A 300 -3.12 15.56 -9.94
N VAL A 301 -3.81 15.09 -8.90
CA VAL A 301 -4.65 13.90 -8.93
C VAL A 301 -6.01 14.13 -9.57
N GLY A 302 -6.34 15.38 -9.94
CA GLY A 302 -7.59 15.77 -10.59
C GLY A 302 -8.72 16.19 -9.62
N PHE A 303 -8.50 16.05 -8.30
CA PHE A 303 -9.44 16.44 -7.24
C PHE A 303 -8.71 17.05 -6.05
N ARG A 304 -9.46 17.72 -5.15
CA ARG A 304 -8.95 18.37 -3.93
C ARG A 304 -9.31 17.58 -2.69
N SER A 305 -8.34 16.91 -2.10
CA SER A 305 -8.52 16.08 -0.89
C SER A 305 -8.52 16.88 0.43
N GLN A 306 -8.12 18.16 0.42
CA GLN A 306 -8.07 18.98 1.62
C GLN A 306 -9.48 19.34 2.10
N ASN A 307 -9.66 19.42 3.42
CA ASN A 307 -10.90 19.88 4.08
C ASN A 307 -12.14 19.07 3.67
N LEU A 308 -11.96 17.76 3.45
CA LEU A 308 -13.04 16.82 3.18
C LEU A 308 -13.23 15.87 4.35
N TRP A 309 -14.50 15.67 4.72
CA TRP A 309 -14.94 14.58 5.58
C TRP A 309 -15.73 13.60 4.73
N THR A 310 -15.45 12.31 4.88
CA THR A 310 -16.17 11.23 4.21
C THR A 310 -16.69 10.23 5.23
N GLY A 311 -17.92 9.77 5.04
CA GLY A 311 -18.55 8.77 5.89
C GLY A 311 -19.30 7.74 5.07
N ALA A 312 -19.01 6.47 5.28
CA ALA A 312 -19.73 5.37 4.65
C ALA A 312 -20.95 4.99 5.49
N ILE A 313 -22.11 4.92 4.86
CA ILE A 313 -23.39 4.56 5.46
C ILE A 313 -23.94 3.34 4.73
N THR A 314 -24.27 2.30 5.47
CA THR A 314 -25.02 1.16 4.95
C THR A 314 -26.51 1.41 5.17
N LEU A 315 -27.33 1.10 4.19
CA LEU A 315 -28.79 1.23 4.25
C LEU A 315 -29.42 -0.16 4.43
N PRO A 316 -29.86 -0.50 5.66
CA PRO A 316 -30.43 -1.82 5.93
C PRO A 316 -31.66 -2.10 5.08
N VAL A 317 -31.70 -3.29 4.46
CA VAL A 317 -32.84 -3.71 3.62
C VAL A 317 -34.15 -3.74 4.41
N SER A 318 -34.10 -3.99 5.72
CA SER A 318 -35.28 -4.00 6.59
C SER A 318 -35.98 -2.64 6.67
N GLN A 319 -35.21 -1.55 6.54
CA GLN A 319 -35.70 -0.17 6.64
C GLN A 319 -35.82 0.50 5.26
N TYR A 320 -34.93 0.14 4.34
CA TYR A 320 -34.80 0.73 3.00
C TYR A 320 -34.88 -0.32 1.90
N ALA A 321 -36.01 -1.03 1.83
CA ALA A 321 -36.20 -2.18 0.95
C ALA A 321 -36.18 -1.81 -0.55
N ASP A 322 -36.84 -0.72 -0.92
CA ASP A 322 -37.04 -0.30 -2.30
C ASP A 322 -36.17 0.90 -2.71
N ALA A 323 -36.04 1.10 -4.02
CA ALA A 323 -35.26 2.18 -4.61
C ALA A 323 -35.75 3.58 -4.17
N ALA A 324 -37.07 3.78 -4.05
CA ALA A 324 -37.62 5.07 -3.67
C ALA A 324 -37.35 5.42 -2.20
N SER A 325 -37.33 4.43 -1.29
CA SER A 325 -36.93 4.65 0.11
C SER A 325 -35.48 5.10 0.25
N ARG A 326 -34.55 4.50 -0.52
CA ARG A 326 -33.13 4.86 -0.53
C ARG A 326 -32.89 6.23 -1.18
N GLN A 327 -33.62 6.52 -2.25
CA GLN A 327 -33.57 7.82 -2.91
C GLN A 327 -34.04 8.95 -1.96
N ARG A 328 -35.17 8.75 -1.26
CA ARG A 328 -35.65 9.70 -0.25
C ARG A 328 -34.65 9.94 0.87
N PHE A 329 -33.98 8.89 1.35
CA PHE A 329 -32.91 9.04 2.34
C PHE A 329 -31.76 9.92 1.83
N ALA A 330 -31.32 9.67 0.60
CA ALA A 330 -30.27 10.44 -0.06
C ALA A 330 -30.64 11.93 -0.19
N GLU A 331 -31.85 12.23 -0.66
CA GLU A 331 -32.38 13.59 -0.80
C GLU A 331 -32.46 14.30 0.56
N GLN A 332 -33.10 13.67 1.56
CA GLN A 332 -33.22 14.22 2.91
C GLN A 332 -31.86 14.48 3.56
N THR A 333 -30.91 13.56 3.37
CA THR A 333 -29.54 13.71 3.89
C THR A 333 -28.83 14.89 3.23
N LEU A 334 -28.92 15.03 1.91
CA LEU A 334 -28.30 16.15 1.20
C LEU A 334 -28.90 17.49 1.60
N ASP A 335 -30.23 17.58 1.69
CA ASP A 335 -30.92 18.80 2.10
C ASP A 335 -30.58 19.17 3.55
N ALA A 336 -30.61 18.19 4.47
CA ALA A 336 -30.23 18.42 5.86
C ALA A 336 -28.78 18.91 6.00
N LEU A 337 -27.86 18.45 5.15
CA LEU A 337 -26.45 18.88 5.15
C LEU A 337 -26.23 20.25 4.50
N ARG A 338 -27.04 20.63 3.50
CA ARG A 338 -26.98 21.96 2.86
C ARG A 338 -27.30 23.08 3.85
N ASP A 339 -28.17 22.81 4.81
CA ASP A 339 -28.64 23.79 5.81
C ASP A 339 -27.69 23.98 7.00
N VAL A 340 -26.62 23.19 7.10
CA VAL A 340 -25.70 23.24 8.24
C VAL A 340 -24.66 24.36 8.09
N PRO A 341 -24.60 25.31 9.03
CA PRO A 341 -23.55 26.31 9.06
C PRO A 341 -22.16 25.68 9.22
N GLY A 342 -21.22 26.05 8.34
CA GLY A 342 -19.84 25.55 8.36
C GLY A 342 -19.56 24.40 7.40
N LEU A 343 -20.57 23.87 6.70
CA LEU A 343 -20.38 23.00 5.53
C LEU A 343 -20.41 23.86 4.26
N GLU A 344 -19.39 23.75 3.41
CA GLU A 344 -19.28 24.52 2.16
C GLU A 344 -20.03 23.84 1.01
N SER A 345 -20.01 22.51 0.99
CA SER A 345 -20.72 21.67 0.01
C SER A 345 -20.84 20.24 0.54
N ALA A 346 -21.87 19.54 0.08
CA ALA A 346 -22.14 18.15 0.42
C ALA A 346 -22.56 17.39 -0.84
N THR A 347 -22.21 16.11 -0.88
CA THR A 347 -22.61 15.19 -1.95
C THR A 347 -22.69 13.76 -1.41
N ILE A 348 -23.25 12.88 -2.23
CA ILE A 348 -23.29 11.44 -2.00
C ILE A 348 -22.64 10.72 -3.18
N SER A 349 -22.07 9.54 -2.92
CA SER A 349 -21.53 8.68 -3.97
C SER A 349 -21.51 7.21 -3.55
N GLY A 350 -21.45 6.29 -4.52
CA GLY A 350 -21.21 4.87 -4.27
C GLY A 350 -19.78 4.61 -3.82
N ASP A 351 -18.83 5.45 -4.24
CA ASP A 351 -17.41 5.31 -3.95
C ASP A 351 -16.70 6.67 -3.85
N ILE A 352 -15.42 6.64 -3.49
CA ILE A 352 -14.56 7.84 -3.41
C ILE A 352 -13.33 7.66 -4.31
N PRO A 353 -12.73 8.75 -4.84
CA PRO A 353 -11.51 8.65 -5.62
C PRO A 353 -10.41 7.90 -4.85
N LEU A 354 -9.60 7.10 -5.57
CA LEU A 354 -8.57 6.20 -5.01
C LEU A 354 -9.08 4.98 -4.24
N ALA A 355 -10.40 4.79 -4.08
CA ALA A 355 -10.97 3.55 -3.52
C ALA A 355 -11.14 2.43 -4.57
N GLY A 356 -10.78 2.67 -5.83
CA GLY A 356 -10.71 1.65 -6.88
C GLY A 356 -11.95 1.51 -7.77
N GLY A 357 -13.07 2.16 -7.42
CA GLY A 357 -14.31 2.24 -8.19
C GLY A 357 -14.92 0.91 -8.64
N ASN A 358 -16.09 0.98 -9.27
CA ASN A 358 -16.59 -0.15 -10.04
C ASN A 358 -15.88 -0.20 -11.40
N ARG A 359 -15.91 -1.36 -12.08
CA ARG A 359 -15.46 -1.44 -13.49
C ARG A 359 -16.66 -1.69 -14.37
N THR A 360 -16.90 -0.79 -15.30
CA THR A 360 -18.02 -0.86 -16.22
C THR A 360 -17.54 -1.11 -17.64
N LEU A 361 -18.13 -2.13 -18.28
CA LEU A 361 -17.98 -2.36 -19.71
C LEU A 361 -18.68 -1.26 -20.49
N TYR A 362 -18.09 -0.88 -21.61
CA TYR A 362 -18.67 0.09 -22.51
C TYR A 362 -18.43 -0.25 -23.98
N ALA A 363 -19.37 0.17 -24.82
CA ALA A 363 -19.26 0.12 -26.28
C ALA A 363 -19.91 1.36 -26.89
N ARG A 364 -19.42 1.75 -28.07
CA ARG A 364 -20.05 2.81 -28.85
C ARG A 364 -21.37 2.31 -29.43
N GLY A 365 -22.45 3.07 -29.25
CA GLY A 365 -23.76 2.74 -29.83
C GLY A 365 -23.90 3.10 -31.32
N ASP A 366 -22.98 3.91 -31.86
CA ASP A 366 -22.98 4.39 -33.24
C ASP A 366 -22.16 3.51 -34.21
N ARG A 367 -21.73 2.32 -33.76
CA ARG A 367 -20.94 1.34 -34.55
C ARG A 367 -21.41 -0.07 -34.26
N GLU A 368 -20.88 -1.04 -35.01
CA GLU A 368 -21.07 -2.46 -34.70
C GLU A 368 -20.63 -2.73 -33.24
N VAL A 369 -21.57 -3.21 -32.44
CA VAL A 369 -21.39 -3.41 -31.02
C VAL A 369 -20.61 -4.70 -30.83
N PRO A 370 -19.38 -4.66 -30.29
CA PRO A 370 -18.59 -5.86 -30.12
C PRO A 370 -19.26 -6.81 -29.10
N PRO A 371 -18.98 -8.13 -29.22
CA PRO A 371 -19.32 -9.10 -28.20
C PRO A 371 -18.85 -8.66 -26.81
N ILE A 372 -19.60 -9.05 -25.77
CA ILE A 372 -19.42 -8.56 -24.40
C ILE A 372 -17.98 -8.78 -23.89
N GLU A 373 -17.39 -9.93 -24.21
CA GLU A 373 -16.04 -10.33 -23.85
C GLU A 373 -14.93 -9.50 -24.52
N GLN A 374 -15.25 -8.79 -25.60
CA GLN A 374 -14.33 -7.90 -26.32
C GLN A 374 -14.54 -6.42 -25.97
N ARG A 375 -15.56 -6.10 -25.16
CA ARG A 375 -15.84 -4.71 -24.76
C ARG A 375 -14.73 -4.19 -23.86
N ALA A 376 -14.34 -2.95 -24.10
CA ALA A 376 -13.46 -2.24 -23.19
C ALA A 376 -14.17 -2.02 -21.86
N ASN A 377 -13.42 -1.99 -20.77
CA ASN A 377 -13.91 -1.59 -19.46
C ASN A 377 -13.13 -0.39 -18.94
N ALA A 378 -13.78 0.42 -18.10
CA ALA A 378 -13.13 1.49 -17.39
C ALA A 378 -13.73 1.66 -15.98
N PRO A 379 -13.02 2.34 -15.07
CA PRO A 379 -13.57 2.75 -13.79
C PRO A 379 -14.89 3.51 -13.96
N SER A 380 -15.85 3.21 -13.11
CA SER A 380 -17.15 3.86 -13.01
C SER A 380 -17.42 4.28 -11.57
N HIS A 381 -17.98 5.48 -11.46
CA HIS A 381 -18.27 6.15 -10.20
C HIS A 381 -19.75 6.52 -10.17
N ASP A 382 -20.46 6.03 -9.15
CA ASP A 382 -21.86 6.35 -8.97
C ASP A 382 -21.95 7.60 -8.10
N ILE A 383 -22.42 8.71 -8.65
CA ILE A 383 -22.32 10.02 -7.99
C ILE A 383 -23.68 10.71 -7.90
N GLY A 384 -23.88 11.44 -6.81
CA GLY A 384 -25.00 12.34 -6.64
C GLY A 384 -24.71 13.76 -7.17
N PRO A 385 -25.70 14.65 -7.14
CA PRO A 385 -25.52 16.05 -7.50
C PRO A 385 -24.43 16.74 -6.64
N GLY A 386 -23.73 17.71 -7.22
CA GLY A 386 -22.70 18.51 -6.54
C GLY A 386 -21.41 17.76 -6.24
N TYR A 387 -21.22 16.55 -6.79
CA TYR A 387 -20.03 15.74 -6.58
C TYR A 387 -18.78 16.45 -7.07
N PHE A 388 -18.79 16.98 -8.30
CA PHE A 388 -17.61 17.61 -8.87
C PHE A 388 -17.26 18.91 -8.14
N ARG A 389 -18.26 19.69 -7.73
CA ARG A 389 -18.06 20.87 -6.87
C ARG A 389 -17.43 20.50 -5.52
N THR A 390 -17.95 19.46 -4.87
CA THR A 390 -17.49 19.02 -3.55
C THR A 390 -16.06 18.49 -3.64
N TRP A 391 -15.73 17.69 -4.65
CA TRP A 391 -14.38 17.15 -4.86
C TRP A 391 -13.42 18.12 -5.57
N GLY A 392 -13.90 19.28 -6.05
CA GLY A 392 -13.10 20.27 -6.77
C GLY A 392 -12.63 19.79 -8.15
N ILE A 393 -13.39 18.90 -8.79
CA ILE A 393 -13.16 18.40 -10.15
C ILE A 393 -13.84 19.36 -11.13
N PRO A 394 -13.18 19.83 -12.20
CA PRO A 394 -13.78 20.76 -13.13
C PRO A 394 -14.74 20.06 -14.10
N LEU A 395 -15.96 20.57 -14.24
CA LEU A 395 -16.83 20.25 -15.39
C LEU A 395 -16.36 21.08 -16.59
N LEU A 396 -15.96 20.42 -17.68
CA LEU A 396 -15.37 21.08 -18.85
C LEU A 396 -16.43 21.48 -19.88
N THR A 397 -17.43 20.65 -20.11
CA THR A 397 -18.48 20.88 -21.10
C THR A 397 -19.73 20.08 -20.75
N GLY A 398 -20.91 20.59 -21.10
CA GLY A 398 -22.20 19.94 -20.81
C GLY A 398 -22.76 20.33 -19.45
N ARG A 399 -23.52 19.42 -18.82
CA ARG A 399 -24.16 19.65 -17.51
C ARG A 399 -23.75 18.59 -16.49
N GLU A 400 -23.83 18.93 -15.21
CA GLU A 400 -23.76 17.94 -14.12
C GLU A 400 -25.12 17.20 -13.97
N PHE A 401 -25.14 16.14 -13.18
CA PHE A 401 -26.38 15.50 -12.75
C PHE A 401 -27.19 16.42 -11.83
N SER A 402 -28.50 16.30 -11.96
CA SER A 402 -29.50 17.04 -11.20
C SER A 402 -30.41 16.07 -10.45
N GLU A 403 -31.27 16.62 -9.59
CA GLU A 403 -32.28 15.87 -8.85
C GLU A 403 -33.32 15.18 -9.78
N HIS A 404 -33.33 15.51 -11.07
CA HIS A 404 -34.22 14.90 -12.07
C HIS A 404 -33.63 13.66 -12.76
N ASP A 405 -32.32 13.38 -12.59
CA ASP A 405 -31.64 12.24 -13.20
C ASP A 405 -31.83 10.96 -12.35
N ILE A 406 -33.10 10.57 -12.17
CA ILE A 406 -33.56 9.45 -11.35
C ILE A 406 -33.74 8.16 -12.16
N ALA A 407 -34.10 7.05 -11.50
CA ALA A 407 -34.24 5.73 -12.12
C ALA A 407 -35.21 5.69 -13.34
N ASP A 408 -36.28 6.49 -13.29
CA ASP A 408 -37.31 6.54 -14.34
C ASP A 408 -37.02 7.57 -15.44
N SER A 409 -35.93 8.35 -15.33
CA SER A 409 -35.54 9.32 -16.34
C SER A 409 -34.73 8.67 -17.47
N GLN A 410 -34.47 9.44 -18.53
CA GLN A 410 -33.49 9.04 -19.53
C GLN A 410 -32.15 8.76 -18.84
N ARG A 411 -31.51 7.64 -19.22
CA ARG A 411 -30.20 7.27 -18.68
C ARG A 411 -29.11 8.14 -19.28
N VAL A 412 -28.33 8.74 -18.39
CA VAL A 412 -27.30 9.71 -18.74
C VAL A 412 -25.99 9.33 -18.07
N CYS A 413 -24.88 9.75 -18.65
CA CYS A 413 -23.55 9.56 -18.09
C CYS A 413 -22.65 10.76 -18.37
N LEU A 414 -21.61 10.87 -17.57
CA LEU A 414 -20.50 11.81 -17.79
C LEU A 414 -19.23 11.02 -18.00
N ILE A 415 -18.32 11.55 -18.80
CA ILE A 415 -17.05 10.91 -19.10
C ILE A 415 -15.86 11.82 -18.82
N SER A 416 -14.72 11.23 -18.46
CA SER A 416 -13.47 11.98 -18.34
C SER A 416 -13.01 12.57 -19.68
N GLN A 417 -12.21 13.63 -19.63
CA GLN A 417 -11.62 14.25 -20.82
C GLN A 417 -10.75 13.27 -21.62
N ALA A 418 -9.93 12.46 -20.96
CA ALA A 418 -9.15 11.39 -21.56
C ALA A 418 -10.06 10.34 -22.19
N GLY A 419 -11.20 10.05 -21.56
CA GLY A 419 -12.21 9.17 -22.09
C GLY A 419 -12.85 9.68 -23.38
N ALA A 420 -13.26 10.95 -23.39
CA ALA A 420 -13.78 11.63 -24.58
C ALA A 420 -12.80 11.54 -25.76
N LYS A 421 -11.52 11.88 -25.52
CA LYS A 421 -10.46 11.80 -26.55
C LYS A 421 -10.20 10.38 -27.04
N LYS A 422 -10.30 9.39 -26.16
CA LYS A 422 -10.06 7.97 -26.49
C LYS A 422 -11.18 7.39 -27.34
N VAL A 423 -12.44 7.67 -26.99
CA VAL A 423 -13.61 7.04 -27.64
C VAL A 423 -14.05 7.81 -28.88
N TRP A 424 -13.94 9.13 -28.86
CA TRP A 424 -14.32 10.06 -29.94
C TRP A 424 -13.19 11.04 -30.26
N PRO A 425 -12.07 10.58 -30.84
CA PRO A 425 -10.93 11.45 -31.16
C PRO A 425 -11.34 12.52 -32.18
N GLY A 426 -11.27 13.79 -31.78
CA GLY A 426 -11.58 14.94 -32.65
C GLY A 426 -13.08 15.23 -32.84
N GLU A 427 -13.97 14.50 -32.16
CA GLU A 427 -15.43 14.70 -32.23
C GLU A 427 -15.99 15.15 -30.88
N ASN A 428 -17.14 15.85 -30.88
CA ASN A 428 -17.87 16.15 -29.65
C ASN A 428 -18.69 14.92 -29.20
N PRO A 429 -18.41 14.32 -28.03
CA PRO A 429 -19.16 13.16 -27.55
C PRO A 429 -20.51 13.52 -26.92
N ILE A 430 -20.79 14.79 -26.62
CA ILE A 430 -22.03 15.21 -25.97
C ILE A 430 -23.23 14.91 -26.87
N GLY A 431 -24.29 14.35 -26.28
CA GLY A 431 -25.50 13.89 -26.97
C GLY A 431 -25.34 12.52 -27.65
N LYS A 432 -24.14 11.95 -27.68
CA LYS A 432 -23.93 10.60 -28.24
C LYS A 432 -24.29 9.54 -27.21
N THR A 433 -24.71 8.38 -27.71
CA THR A 433 -25.06 7.23 -26.90
C THR A 433 -23.87 6.30 -26.72
N LEU A 434 -23.58 5.98 -25.46
CA LEU A 434 -22.68 4.91 -25.09
C LEU A 434 -23.49 3.77 -24.50
N LEU A 435 -23.18 2.53 -24.92
CA LEU A 435 -23.76 1.34 -24.31
C LEU A 435 -22.91 0.99 -23.10
N VAL A 436 -23.47 1.21 -21.92
CA VAL A 436 -22.80 1.09 -20.62
C VAL A 436 -23.35 -0.13 -19.88
N THR A 437 -22.56 -0.68 -18.97
CA THR A 437 -22.86 -1.90 -18.19
C THR A 437 -22.81 -3.18 -19.02
N SER A 438 -22.82 -4.30 -18.29
CA SER A 438 -22.98 -5.65 -18.82
C SER A 438 -24.21 -5.83 -19.72
N LEU A 439 -25.26 -5.04 -19.49
CA LEU A 439 -26.51 -5.13 -20.24
C LEU A 439 -26.47 -4.32 -21.54
N GLY A 440 -25.42 -3.51 -21.77
CA GLY A 440 -25.34 -2.62 -22.92
C GLY A 440 -26.44 -1.55 -22.89
N VAL A 441 -26.73 -1.02 -21.69
CA VAL A 441 -27.76 -0.02 -21.49
C VAL A 441 -27.34 1.26 -22.20
N PRO A 442 -28.19 1.81 -23.09
CA PRO A 442 -27.88 3.07 -23.74
C PRO A 442 -27.92 4.21 -22.72
N CYS A 443 -26.80 4.91 -22.57
CA CYS A 443 -26.66 6.12 -21.79
C CYS A 443 -26.23 7.27 -22.70
N GLU A 444 -26.92 8.41 -22.61
CA GLU A 444 -26.51 9.63 -23.31
C GLU A 444 -25.38 10.31 -22.55
N ILE A 445 -24.36 10.78 -23.26
CA ILE A 445 -23.27 11.57 -22.67
C ILE A 445 -23.73 13.02 -22.55
N VAL A 446 -23.96 13.48 -21.32
CA VAL A 446 -24.47 14.84 -21.04
C VAL A 446 -23.38 15.84 -20.66
N GLY A 447 -22.14 15.39 -20.53
CA GLY A 447 -21.01 16.24 -20.18
C GLY A 447 -19.67 15.53 -20.07
N ILE A 448 -18.62 16.35 -20.03
CA ILE A 448 -17.21 15.95 -19.97
C ILE A 448 -16.59 16.61 -18.75
N VAL A 449 -15.89 15.83 -17.94
CA VAL A 449 -15.24 16.29 -16.71
C VAL A 449 -13.72 16.19 -16.80
N GLY A 450 -13.04 16.93 -15.93
CA GLY A 450 -11.59 16.88 -15.78
C GLY A 450 -11.11 15.48 -15.44
N ASP A 451 -9.88 15.19 -15.88
CA ASP A 451 -9.26 13.89 -15.66
C ASP A 451 -8.88 13.68 -14.19
N VAL A 452 -9.38 12.59 -13.61
CA VAL A 452 -9.05 12.14 -12.25
C VAL A 452 -8.15 10.91 -12.32
N ARG A 453 -7.27 10.76 -11.33
CA ARG A 453 -6.48 9.54 -11.13
C ARG A 453 -7.15 8.66 -10.08
N SER A 454 -8.25 7.99 -10.45
CA SER A 454 -9.07 7.23 -9.49
C SER A 454 -8.47 5.88 -9.05
N VAL A 455 -7.53 5.31 -9.81
CA VAL A 455 -6.97 3.96 -9.52
C VAL A 455 -5.53 4.04 -9.02
N ARG A 456 -4.67 4.77 -9.72
CA ARG A 456 -3.23 4.88 -9.43
C ARG A 456 -2.72 6.27 -9.73
N VAL A 457 -2.03 6.88 -8.76
CA VAL A 457 -1.46 8.23 -8.89
C VAL A 457 -0.33 8.28 -9.92
N ASN A 458 0.43 7.19 -10.06
CA ASN A 458 1.58 7.12 -10.96
C ASN A 458 1.23 6.77 -12.43
N GLU A 459 -0.04 6.55 -12.75
CA GLU A 459 -0.50 6.25 -14.11
C GLU A 459 -1.14 7.49 -14.77
N ALA A 460 -1.17 7.49 -16.11
CA ALA A 460 -1.88 8.52 -16.85
C ALA A 460 -3.40 8.34 -16.66
N PRO A 461 -4.18 9.44 -16.57
CA PRO A 461 -5.63 9.34 -16.47
C PRO A 461 -6.21 8.61 -17.68
N GLY A 462 -7.17 7.72 -17.41
CA GLY A 462 -7.84 6.91 -18.41
C GLY A 462 -9.27 7.36 -18.68
N MET A 463 -9.99 6.53 -19.44
CA MET A 463 -11.44 6.59 -19.49
C MET A 463 -11.99 6.42 -18.07
N GLU A 464 -12.87 7.30 -17.64
CA GLU A 464 -13.69 7.12 -16.45
C GLU A 464 -15.13 7.49 -16.78
N PHE A 465 -16.05 6.78 -16.14
CA PHE A 465 -17.49 7.03 -16.25
C PHE A 465 -18.02 7.52 -14.92
N TYR A 466 -18.93 8.47 -14.98
CA TYR A 466 -19.74 8.85 -13.85
C TYR A 466 -21.20 8.57 -14.21
N LEU A 467 -21.89 7.89 -13.30
CA LEU A 467 -23.29 7.48 -13.43
C LEU A 467 -24.10 8.10 -12.30
N PRO A 468 -25.38 8.45 -12.52
CA PRO A 468 -26.23 8.96 -11.45
C PRO A 468 -26.45 7.89 -10.38
N TRP A 469 -26.10 8.18 -9.13
CA TRP A 469 -26.30 7.25 -8.01
C TRP A 469 -27.77 6.83 -7.88
N ALA A 470 -28.71 7.74 -8.16
CA ALA A 470 -30.15 7.51 -8.13
C ALA A 470 -30.62 6.40 -9.11
N GLN A 471 -29.87 6.18 -10.20
CA GLN A 471 -30.20 5.16 -11.22
C GLN A 471 -29.66 3.77 -10.88
N GLU A 472 -28.53 3.66 -10.20
CA GLU A 472 -27.98 2.36 -9.74
C GLU A 472 -28.52 1.96 -8.35
N ASN A 473 -28.71 2.94 -7.46
CA ASN A 473 -29.47 2.83 -6.21
C ASN A 473 -29.00 1.70 -5.27
N PHE A 474 -27.70 1.71 -4.94
CA PHE A 474 -27.07 0.73 -4.06
C PHE A 474 -27.53 0.85 -2.59
N PRO A 475 -27.51 -0.25 -1.81
CA PRO A 475 -27.86 -0.26 -0.39
C PRO A 475 -26.74 0.31 0.53
N PHE A 476 -25.93 1.21 -0.01
CA PHE A 476 -24.89 1.93 0.70
C PHE A 476 -24.63 3.26 0.01
N VAL A 477 -24.13 4.22 0.77
CA VAL A 477 -23.80 5.55 0.30
C VAL A 477 -22.61 6.10 1.07
N ASN A 478 -21.69 6.74 0.37
CA ASN A 478 -20.65 7.57 0.96
C ASN A 478 -21.13 9.01 0.95
N VAL A 479 -21.27 9.60 2.14
CA VAL A 479 -21.51 11.03 2.30
C VAL A 479 -20.16 11.73 2.30
N THR A 480 -20.00 12.74 1.46
CA THR A 480 -18.80 13.58 1.44
C THR A 480 -19.20 15.02 1.68
N VAL A 481 -18.55 15.68 2.64
CA VAL A 481 -18.76 17.11 2.93
C VAL A 481 -17.44 17.86 2.91
N ARG A 482 -17.45 19.06 2.35
CA ARG A 482 -16.34 20.00 2.41
C ARG A 482 -16.54 20.95 3.58
N THR A 483 -15.58 21.01 4.49
CA THR A 483 -15.71 21.81 5.71
C THR A 483 -14.34 22.18 6.30
N ASN A 484 -14.27 23.38 6.87
CA ASN A 484 -13.10 23.83 7.64
C ASN A 484 -13.20 23.47 9.14
N LEU A 485 -14.25 22.74 9.54
CA LEU A 485 -14.39 22.20 10.89
C LEU A 485 -13.35 21.09 11.14
N THR A 486 -13.02 20.87 12.42
CA THR A 486 -12.21 19.72 12.82
C THR A 486 -12.95 18.40 12.55
N LEU A 487 -12.21 17.30 12.36
CA LEU A 487 -12.78 15.99 12.04
C LEU A 487 -13.88 15.57 13.03
N ASP A 488 -13.66 15.76 14.33
CA ASP A 488 -14.62 15.40 15.38
C ASP A 488 -15.88 16.27 15.34
N ALA A 489 -15.73 17.57 15.08
CA ALA A 489 -16.86 18.48 14.95
C ALA A 489 -17.68 18.15 13.70
N ALA A 490 -17.03 17.96 12.55
CA ALA A 490 -17.67 17.54 11.31
C ALA A 490 -18.43 16.22 11.49
N THR A 491 -17.81 15.24 12.15
CA THR A 491 -18.44 13.94 12.42
C THR A 491 -19.73 14.08 13.22
N LYS A 492 -19.70 14.83 14.34
CA LYS A 492 -20.88 15.06 15.19
C LYS A 492 -22.00 15.78 14.44
N VAL A 493 -21.63 16.80 13.66
CA VAL A 493 -22.58 17.62 12.90
C VAL A 493 -23.26 16.79 11.81
N VAL A 494 -22.49 16.01 11.04
CA VAL A 494 -23.05 15.14 10.00
C VAL A 494 -23.91 14.04 10.61
N GLN A 495 -23.48 13.40 11.70
CA GLN A 495 -24.30 12.41 12.41
C GLN A 495 -25.61 13.01 12.94
N SER A 496 -25.57 14.23 13.46
CA SER A 496 -26.78 14.91 13.92
C SER A 496 -27.72 15.29 12.78
N ALA A 497 -27.21 15.58 11.58
CA ALA A 497 -28.02 15.90 10.42
C ALA A 497 -28.72 14.65 9.85
N ILE A 498 -28.03 13.52 9.84
CA ILE A 498 -28.55 12.24 9.32
C ILE A 498 -29.59 11.60 10.25
N ASN A 499 -29.49 11.84 11.57
CA ASN A 499 -30.39 11.25 12.57
C ASN A 499 -31.66 12.10 12.85
N LYS A 500 -31.84 13.22 12.16
CA LYS A 500 -33.10 13.99 12.20
C LYS A 500 -34.11 13.38 11.27
#